data_AF-A0A947Z8P2-F1
#
_entry.id   AF-A0A947Z8P2-F1
#
_cell.length_a   1.000
_cell.length_b   1.000
_cell.length_c   1.000
_cell.angle_alpha   90.00
_cell.angle_beta   90.00
_cell.angle_gamma   90.00
#
_symmetry.space_group_name_H-M   'P 1'
#
loop_
_entity.id
_entity.type
_entity.pdbx_description
1 polymer ?
#
loop_
_entity_poly.entity_id
_entity_poly.type
_entity_poly.pdbx_seq_one_letter_code
_entity_poly.pdbx_strand_id
1 'polypeptide(L)'
;PSCTTPGGDNGAIMKGANNSCANPVGQNWIVDIEAANCNIIRDDTNDKVCTEHECTAANCTQANFVSGEEYSEPAGLQFFEDENGCPRCRNYTGEDLEEVFSCNATLGTAGCGFEQHLESVYKSFTGGNTENTGFFRDDSYLAIFFITDEDDCSAKNPEIFNPEGGISDTLGPLTSFRCTEFGISCDQDWQRIMPSGSASYTNCKSRPDNDARSMLYPVSRYVNFLLQVKESDKIIIGAIAGPYENTLNVGVDSNQYPKLGFSCGEAVPGVRLKEFVQAYTPDIEDMNWAYTSICSNSYAPALVGLGEKIKNLVEVQCITTPLNGCPDPAAANGLDPITSLPAAEAAVCEPACTVMDVFPDGVTEAISQCPACTVENGCVGTEWGKRNPSLPLAKCFYVRFNEKCADELKNYAPSRGAEIIIARRENPDAGTNAKITCQGFPLTEKLCADGIDNDQDGLIDDADPDCLE
;
A
#
# COMPACT_ATOMS: atom_id res chain seq x y z
N PRO A 1 -0.63 -25.93 26.49
CA PRO A 1 0.53 -25.09 26.86
C PRO A 1 0.41 -23.73 26.14
N SER A 2 1.02 -22.66 26.64
CA SER A 2 0.99 -21.32 26.03
C SER A 2 2.37 -20.67 26.14
N CYS A 3 2.74 -19.89 25.13
CA CYS A 3 4.00 -19.16 25.10
C CYS A 3 4.00 -17.88 25.95
N THR A 4 2.80 -17.36 26.25
CA THR A 4 2.60 -16.15 27.08
C THR A 4 1.53 -16.39 28.14
N THR A 5 1.31 -15.38 29.00
CA THR A 5 0.09 -15.24 29.80
C THR A 5 -1.15 -15.57 28.97
N PRO A 6 -2.15 -16.26 29.55
CA PRO A 6 -3.39 -16.57 28.84
C PRO A 6 -4.00 -15.29 28.24
N GLY A 7 -4.15 -15.24 26.92
CA GLY A 7 -4.84 -14.17 26.20
C GLY A 7 -3.99 -13.31 25.26
N GLY A 8 -2.69 -13.11 25.52
CA GLY A 8 -1.86 -12.17 24.74
C GLY A 8 -2.53 -10.81 24.49
N ASP A 9 -2.08 -10.07 23.48
CA ASP A 9 -2.75 -8.82 23.07
C ASP A 9 -3.84 -9.06 22.01
N ASN A 10 -4.07 -10.31 21.60
CA ASN A 10 -5.04 -10.71 20.56
C ASN A 10 -4.97 -9.87 19.27
N GLY A 11 -3.79 -9.35 18.91
CA GLY A 11 -3.60 -8.49 17.73
C GLY A 11 -4.06 -7.04 17.92
N ALA A 12 -4.25 -6.58 19.16
CA ALA A 12 -4.47 -5.17 19.44
C ALA A 12 -3.27 -4.33 18.95
N ILE A 13 -3.55 -3.21 18.30
CA ILE A 13 -2.54 -2.19 17.99
C ILE A 13 -2.09 -1.59 19.32
N MET A 14 -0.78 -1.53 19.52
CA MET A 14 -0.16 -1.04 20.75
C MET A 14 0.58 0.26 20.49
N LYS A 15 0.54 1.19 21.45
CA LYS A 15 1.32 2.45 21.39
C LYS A 15 2.63 2.32 22.17
N GLY A 16 3.62 1.74 21.51
CA GLY A 16 4.93 1.46 22.07
C GLY A 16 4.94 0.35 23.12
N ALA A 17 6.10 0.14 23.73
CA ALA A 17 6.38 -0.98 24.60
C ALA A 17 5.43 -0.96 25.80
N ASN A 18 4.73 -2.07 26.05
CA ASN A 18 3.70 -2.18 27.08
C ASN A 18 2.61 -1.08 26.98
N ASN A 19 2.33 -0.58 25.77
CA ASN A 19 1.33 0.45 25.51
C ASN A 19 1.61 1.77 26.27
N SER A 20 2.88 2.11 26.49
CA SER A 20 3.29 3.20 27.39
C SER A 20 3.36 4.59 26.76
N CYS A 21 3.28 4.73 25.44
CA CYS A 21 3.36 6.03 24.79
C CYS A 21 2.17 6.92 25.18
N ALA A 22 2.45 8.19 25.49
CA ALA A 22 1.40 9.14 25.84
C ALA A 22 0.48 9.41 24.63
N ASN A 23 1.10 9.71 23.49
CA ASN A 23 0.44 9.85 22.20
C ASN A 23 0.39 8.50 21.43
N PRO A 24 -0.63 8.27 20.60
CA PRO A 24 -1.81 9.11 20.41
C PRO A 24 -2.78 9.09 21.61
N VAL A 25 -3.58 10.16 21.72
CA VAL A 25 -4.58 10.37 22.78
C VAL A 25 -5.92 9.77 22.33
N GLY A 26 -6.51 8.95 23.20
CA GLY A 26 -7.82 8.36 22.97
C GLY A 26 -7.85 7.21 21.96
N GLN A 27 -6.75 6.95 21.24
CA GLN A 27 -6.57 5.84 20.31
C GLN A 27 -5.17 5.23 20.42
N ASN A 28 -4.96 4.07 19.79
CA ASN A 28 -3.66 3.41 19.69
C ASN A 28 -2.99 3.56 18.31
N TRP A 29 -3.60 4.31 17.41
CA TRP A 29 -3.11 4.58 16.06
C TRP A 29 -3.14 6.07 15.78
N ILE A 30 -2.21 6.54 14.95
CA ILE A 30 -2.00 7.97 14.69
C ILE A 30 -3.03 8.44 13.66
N VAL A 31 -3.69 9.56 13.97
CA VAL A 31 -4.49 10.33 13.02
C VAL A 31 -3.71 11.61 12.74
N ASP A 32 -3.35 11.83 11.47
CA ASP A 32 -2.91 13.12 10.97
C ASP A 32 -3.54 13.33 9.59
N ILE A 33 -4.58 14.16 9.54
CA ILE A 33 -5.38 14.42 8.33
C ILE A 33 -5.53 15.93 8.09
N GLU A 34 -5.86 16.31 6.87
CA GLU A 34 -6.21 17.70 6.53
C GLU A 34 -7.51 18.13 7.23
N ALA A 35 -7.61 19.40 7.61
CA ALA A 35 -8.84 19.95 8.18
C ALA A 35 -10.00 19.94 7.16
N ALA A 36 -11.17 19.46 7.59
CA ALA A 36 -12.33 19.35 6.70
C ALA A 36 -13.18 20.62 6.65
N ASN A 37 -13.91 20.83 5.55
CA ASN A 37 -14.90 21.90 5.38
C ASN A 37 -14.35 23.33 5.61
N CYS A 38 -13.14 23.60 5.14
CA CYS A 38 -12.53 24.94 5.12
C CYS A 38 -11.69 25.12 3.86
N ASN A 39 -11.52 26.38 3.42
CA ASN A 39 -10.64 26.68 2.31
C ASN A 39 -9.16 26.63 2.72
N ILE A 40 -8.35 25.97 1.90
CA ILE A 40 -6.89 25.82 2.06
C ILE A 40 -6.26 26.13 0.70
N ILE A 41 -5.52 27.21 0.62
CA ILE A 41 -4.80 27.65 -0.57
C ILE A 41 -3.37 27.11 -0.48
N ARG A 42 -2.96 26.37 -1.50
CA ARG A 42 -1.62 25.79 -1.61
C ARG A 42 -0.78 26.61 -2.57
N ASP A 43 0.55 26.53 -2.43
CA ASP A 43 1.48 27.17 -3.34
C ASP A 43 1.45 26.46 -4.71
N ASP A 44 1.33 27.25 -5.78
CA ASP A 44 1.21 26.72 -7.14
C ASP A 44 2.49 26.02 -7.65
N THR A 45 3.63 26.32 -7.05
CA THR A 45 4.93 25.72 -7.38
C THR A 45 5.33 24.59 -6.44
N ASN A 46 4.70 24.49 -5.28
CA ASN A 46 4.94 23.44 -4.30
C ASN A 46 3.66 23.14 -3.50
N ASP A 47 2.90 22.15 -3.97
CA ASP A 47 1.62 21.76 -3.38
C ASP A 47 1.70 21.27 -1.92
N LYS A 48 2.91 21.08 -1.38
CA LYS A 48 3.14 20.77 0.04
C LYS A 48 3.01 21.99 0.95
N VAL A 49 3.15 23.20 0.42
CA VAL A 49 3.08 24.45 1.18
C VAL A 49 1.68 25.04 1.08
N CYS A 50 1.10 25.39 2.22
CA CYS A 50 -0.14 26.14 2.28
C CYS A 50 0.18 27.62 2.47
N THR A 51 -0.26 28.45 1.54
CA THR A 51 -0.02 29.89 1.55
C THR A 51 -1.05 30.63 2.41
N GLU A 52 -2.30 30.16 2.41
CA GLU A 52 -3.40 30.71 3.20
C GLU A 52 -4.42 29.63 3.58
N HIS A 53 -5.08 29.76 4.73
CA HIS A 53 -6.25 28.94 5.07
C HIS A 53 -7.18 29.66 6.07
N GLU A 54 -8.45 29.24 6.10
CA GLU A 54 -9.45 29.74 7.08
C GLU A 54 -9.84 28.70 8.15
N CYS A 55 -9.16 27.54 8.14
CA CYS A 55 -9.45 26.43 9.03
C CYS A 55 -9.25 26.78 10.51
N THR A 56 -10.12 26.23 11.36
CA THR A 56 -10.11 26.40 12.81
C THR A 56 -10.30 25.06 13.53
N ALA A 57 -10.26 25.07 14.87
CA ALA A 57 -10.61 23.90 15.67
C ALA A 57 -12.00 23.31 15.37
N ALA A 58 -12.95 24.11 14.88
CA ALA A 58 -14.27 23.62 14.50
C ALA A 58 -14.23 22.68 13.28
N ASN A 59 -13.21 22.80 12.44
CA ASN A 59 -12.98 21.95 11.26
C ASN A 59 -12.48 20.55 11.64
N CYS A 60 -11.91 20.38 12.84
CA CYS A 60 -11.42 19.09 13.34
C CYS A 60 -12.45 18.28 14.14
N THR A 61 -13.72 18.67 14.13
CA THR A 61 -14.76 17.88 14.81
C THR A 61 -15.11 16.64 14.00
N GLN A 62 -15.40 15.53 14.70
CA GLN A 62 -15.80 14.25 14.08
C GLN A 62 -16.95 14.41 13.07
N ALA A 63 -17.88 15.34 13.32
CA ALA A 63 -19.01 15.61 12.43
C ALA A 63 -18.61 16.07 11.02
N ASN A 64 -17.40 16.61 10.85
CA ASN A 64 -16.91 17.04 9.53
C ASN A 64 -16.28 15.90 8.71
N PHE A 65 -15.99 14.76 9.34
CA PHE A 65 -15.32 13.62 8.69
C PHE A 65 -16.25 12.43 8.51
N VAL A 66 -17.56 12.68 8.36
CA VAL A 66 -18.55 11.64 8.15
C VAL A 66 -18.61 11.32 6.65
N SER A 67 -18.11 10.16 6.24
CA SER A 67 -18.27 9.64 4.87
C SER A 67 -19.32 8.52 4.85
N GLY A 68 -20.56 8.83 4.50
CA GLY A 68 -21.65 7.84 4.54
C GLY A 68 -22.01 7.38 5.97
N GLU A 69 -22.78 6.30 6.08
CA GLU A 69 -23.23 5.76 7.39
C GLU A 69 -22.18 4.89 8.11
N GLU A 70 -20.98 4.68 7.53
CA GLU A 70 -20.13 3.54 7.91
C GLU A 70 -18.78 3.92 8.55
N TYR A 71 -18.21 5.10 8.26
CA TYR A 71 -16.91 5.51 8.82
C TYR A 71 -16.86 7.00 9.20
N SER A 72 -16.25 7.29 10.35
CA SER A 72 -15.92 8.66 10.78
C SER A 72 -14.61 8.67 11.56
N GLU A 73 -13.88 9.78 11.46
CA GLU A 73 -12.67 10.00 12.25
C GLU A 73 -12.98 10.04 13.75
N PRO A 74 -12.05 9.64 14.63
CA PRO A 74 -12.32 9.57 16.06
C PRO A 74 -12.58 10.97 16.64
N ALA A 75 -13.44 11.04 17.66
CA ALA A 75 -13.63 12.27 18.41
C ALA A 75 -12.33 12.71 19.11
N GLY A 76 -12.18 14.03 19.30
CA GLY A 76 -11.08 14.60 20.08
C GLY A 76 -9.85 14.99 19.26
N LEU A 77 -9.92 14.99 17.93
CA LEU A 77 -8.86 15.57 17.10
C LEU A 77 -8.66 17.06 17.42
N GLN A 78 -7.40 17.47 17.43
CA GLN A 78 -6.98 18.84 17.68
C GLN A 78 -6.43 19.47 16.41
N PHE A 79 -6.69 20.76 16.27
CA PHE A 79 -6.20 21.56 15.16
C PHE A 79 -4.74 21.96 15.38
N PHE A 80 -3.94 21.81 14.32
CA PHE A 80 -2.55 22.24 14.25
C PHE A 80 -2.26 22.83 12.88
N GLU A 81 -1.25 23.67 12.81
CA GLU A 81 -0.61 24.06 11.55
C GLU A 81 0.72 23.31 11.49
N ASP A 82 0.98 22.61 10.39
CA ASP A 82 2.26 21.91 10.20
C ASP A 82 3.38 22.89 9.78
N GLU A 83 4.59 22.37 9.60
CA GLU A 83 5.76 23.16 9.23
C GLU A 83 5.65 23.85 7.85
N ASN A 84 4.71 23.40 7.01
CA ASN A 84 4.45 23.96 5.69
C ASN A 84 3.25 24.92 5.68
N GLY A 85 2.74 25.31 6.86
CA GLY A 85 1.59 26.21 6.99
C GLY A 85 0.25 25.52 6.76
N CYS A 86 0.21 24.19 6.63
CA CYS A 86 -1.02 23.48 6.30
C CYS A 86 -1.81 23.09 7.55
N PRO A 87 -3.15 23.28 7.54
CA PRO A 87 -3.99 22.95 8.69
C PRO A 87 -4.25 21.45 8.78
N ARG A 88 -3.96 20.87 9.94
CA ARG A 88 -4.03 19.45 10.26
C ARG A 88 -4.94 19.19 11.45
N CYS A 89 -5.62 18.06 11.43
CA CYS A 89 -6.38 17.51 12.54
C CYS A 89 -5.69 16.25 13.05
N ARG A 90 -5.21 16.29 14.30
CA ARG A 90 -4.34 15.27 14.89
C ARG A 90 -4.86 14.74 16.20
N ASN A 91 -4.54 13.48 16.53
CA ASN A 91 -4.82 12.88 17.84
C ASN A 91 -3.58 12.85 18.77
N TYR A 92 -2.61 13.71 18.54
CA TYR A 92 -1.41 13.84 19.37
C TYR A 92 -1.04 15.31 19.55
N THR A 93 -0.34 15.59 20.66
CA THR A 93 0.00 16.95 21.08
C THR A 93 1.40 17.02 21.65
N GLY A 94 2.09 18.15 21.44
CA GLY A 94 3.37 18.45 22.09
C GLY A 94 4.56 17.63 21.59
N GLU A 95 4.33 16.81 20.57
CA GLU A 95 5.32 15.99 19.86
C GLU A 95 5.03 16.12 18.36
N ASP A 96 6.06 16.06 17.52
CA ASP A 96 5.89 15.96 16.07
C ASP A 96 5.53 14.52 15.64
N LEU A 97 5.22 14.33 14.34
CA LEU A 97 4.83 13.02 13.83
C LEU A 97 5.97 11.99 13.99
N GLU A 98 7.21 12.41 13.85
CA GLU A 98 8.40 11.54 13.89
C GLU A 98 8.62 11.02 15.31
N GLU A 99 8.49 11.88 16.31
CA GLU A 99 8.55 11.56 17.74
C GLU A 99 7.44 10.58 18.13
N VAL A 100 6.19 10.88 17.76
CA VAL A 100 5.03 10.02 18.07
C VAL A 100 5.20 8.66 17.40
N PHE A 101 5.51 8.62 16.11
CA PHE A 101 5.70 7.37 15.38
C PHE A 101 6.86 6.55 15.97
N SER A 102 7.98 7.17 16.31
CA SER A 102 9.14 6.50 16.90
C SER A 102 8.81 5.83 18.24
N CYS A 103 8.03 6.50 19.10
CA CYS A 103 7.55 5.89 20.34
C CYS A 103 6.64 4.70 20.03
N ASN A 104 5.64 4.88 19.16
CA ASN A 104 4.63 3.87 18.85
C ASN A 104 5.23 2.61 18.22
N ALA A 105 6.22 2.77 17.33
CA ALA A 105 6.92 1.67 16.68
C ALA A 105 7.83 0.86 17.62
N THR A 106 8.18 1.40 18.79
CA THR A 106 9.07 0.74 19.75
C THR A 106 8.27 -0.19 20.67
N LEU A 107 7.98 -1.42 20.23
CA LEU A 107 7.12 -2.37 20.98
C LEU A 107 7.88 -3.27 21.99
N GLY A 108 9.20 -3.37 21.88
CA GLY A 108 10.06 -4.17 22.77
C GLY A 108 10.12 -5.66 22.41
N THR A 109 10.82 -6.45 23.24
CA THR A 109 11.16 -7.88 22.99
C THR A 109 10.68 -8.83 24.08
N ALA A 110 9.87 -8.35 25.03
CA ALA A 110 9.43 -9.11 26.20
C ALA A 110 8.25 -10.08 25.94
N GLY A 111 7.86 -10.25 24.67
CA GLY A 111 6.74 -11.08 24.27
C GLY A 111 7.06 -12.58 24.27
N CYS A 112 6.22 -13.33 23.56
CA CYS A 112 6.46 -14.74 23.27
C CYS A 112 7.79 -14.91 22.50
N GLY A 113 8.71 -15.75 23.00
CA GLY A 113 9.95 -16.12 22.26
C GLY A 113 9.73 -17.13 21.11
N PHE A 114 8.51 -17.12 20.56
CA PHE A 114 8.07 -17.85 19.37
C PHE A 114 7.22 -16.85 18.57
N GLU A 115 7.85 -16.07 17.72
CA GLU A 115 7.38 -14.79 17.21
C GLU A 115 6.29 -14.99 16.15
N GLN A 116 5.05 -14.54 16.40
CA GLN A 116 3.89 -14.88 15.55
C GLN A 116 3.41 -13.69 14.72
N HIS A 117 4.29 -13.17 13.86
CA HIS A 117 4.04 -11.98 13.05
C HIS A 117 2.77 -12.09 12.20
N LEU A 118 2.56 -13.21 11.51
CA LEU A 118 1.42 -13.40 10.60
C LEU A 118 0.11 -13.58 11.38
N GLU A 119 0.12 -14.32 12.49
CA GLU A 119 -1.05 -14.46 13.36
C GLU A 119 -1.39 -13.14 14.05
N SER A 120 -0.40 -12.31 14.38
CA SER A 120 -0.64 -10.95 14.90
C SER A 120 -1.46 -10.11 13.92
N VAL A 121 -1.08 -10.11 12.64
CA VAL A 121 -1.86 -9.45 11.57
C VAL A 121 -3.25 -10.07 11.46
N TYR A 122 -3.38 -11.40 11.38
CA TYR A 122 -4.69 -12.04 11.29
C TYR A 122 -5.60 -11.67 12.47
N LYS A 123 -5.03 -11.61 13.67
CA LYS A 123 -5.72 -11.28 14.91
C LYS A 123 -6.06 -9.79 15.03
N SER A 124 -5.34 -8.89 14.36
CA SER A 124 -5.73 -7.48 14.37
C SER A 124 -7.09 -7.24 13.72
N PHE A 125 -7.51 -8.11 12.80
CA PHE A 125 -8.85 -8.08 12.19
C PHE A 125 -9.85 -8.97 12.92
N THR A 126 -9.42 -10.15 13.37
CA THR A 126 -10.34 -11.20 13.87
C THR A 126 -10.41 -11.31 15.39
N GLY A 127 -9.53 -10.60 16.10
CA GLY A 127 -9.40 -10.64 17.56
C GLY A 127 -10.49 -9.90 18.32
N GLY A 128 -11.28 -9.06 17.64
CA GLY A 128 -12.33 -8.27 18.27
C GLY A 128 -11.80 -7.16 19.19
N ASN A 129 -10.59 -6.66 18.93
CA ASN A 129 -9.97 -5.61 19.75
C ASN A 129 -10.63 -4.27 19.45
N THR A 130 -11.22 -3.67 20.48
CA THR A 130 -11.82 -2.34 20.39
C THR A 130 -10.80 -1.26 20.05
N GLU A 131 -9.54 -1.49 20.42
CA GLU A 131 -8.36 -0.66 20.17
C GLU A 131 -8.06 -0.48 18.68
N ASN A 132 -8.51 -1.42 17.84
CA ASN A 132 -8.29 -1.40 16.39
C ASN A 132 -9.45 -0.71 15.64
N THR A 133 -10.52 -0.34 16.34
CA THR A 133 -11.71 0.24 15.74
C THR A 133 -11.35 1.51 14.99
N GLY A 134 -11.79 1.61 13.73
CA GLY A 134 -11.58 2.78 12.86
C GLY A 134 -10.21 2.84 12.18
N PHE A 135 -9.28 1.93 12.48
CA PHE A 135 -7.99 1.88 11.76
C PHE A 135 -8.17 1.39 10.32
N PHE A 136 -8.83 0.24 10.15
CA PHE A 136 -9.11 -0.34 8.85
C PHE A 136 -10.29 0.36 8.17
N ARG A 137 -10.10 0.81 6.93
CA ARG A 137 -11.10 1.51 6.10
C ARG A 137 -11.22 0.84 4.74
N ASP A 138 -12.45 0.72 4.23
CA ASP A 138 -12.70 -0.01 2.98
C ASP A 138 -12.03 0.65 1.76
N ASP A 139 -11.97 1.98 1.72
CA ASP A 139 -11.37 2.72 0.60
C ASP A 139 -9.94 3.23 0.83
N SER A 140 -9.24 2.75 1.87
CA SER A 140 -7.81 3.07 2.06
C SER A 140 -6.89 2.14 1.27
N TYR A 141 -5.60 2.46 1.19
CA TYR A 141 -4.58 1.42 0.97
C TYR A 141 -4.28 0.75 2.32
N LEU A 142 -3.91 -0.54 2.30
CA LEU A 142 -3.44 -1.29 3.46
C LEU A 142 -1.97 -1.64 3.26
N ALA A 143 -1.09 -0.97 4.00
CA ALA A 143 0.33 -1.31 4.05
C ALA A 143 0.64 -2.10 5.33
N ILE A 144 1.31 -3.25 5.19
CA ILE A 144 1.77 -4.07 6.32
C ILE A 144 3.28 -4.26 6.16
N PHE A 145 4.04 -3.78 7.14
CA PHE A 145 5.49 -3.84 7.12
C PHE A 145 6.01 -4.51 8.39
N PHE A 146 6.70 -5.63 8.24
CA PHE A 146 7.33 -6.33 9.36
C PHE A 146 8.76 -5.81 9.57
N ILE A 147 9.15 -5.57 10.81
CA ILE A 147 10.52 -5.22 11.17
C ILE A 147 10.93 -6.17 12.28
N THR A 148 11.83 -7.11 11.99
CA THR A 148 12.11 -8.23 12.91
C THR A 148 13.44 -8.90 12.63
N ASP A 149 14.06 -9.46 13.66
CA ASP A 149 15.24 -10.32 13.59
C ASP A 149 14.90 -11.82 13.67
N GLU A 150 13.61 -12.17 13.77
CA GLU A 150 13.10 -13.55 13.87
C GLU A 150 12.14 -13.89 12.71
N ASP A 151 11.97 -15.18 12.40
CA ASP A 151 11.00 -15.65 11.39
C ASP A 151 9.61 -15.90 12.00
N ASP A 152 8.58 -16.03 11.17
CA ASP A 152 7.21 -16.28 11.63
C ASP A 152 7.03 -17.70 12.22
N CYS A 153 6.63 -17.75 13.49
CA CYS A 153 6.25 -18.95 14.24
C CYS A 153 4.74 -19.03 14.54
N SER A 154 3.88 -18.54 13.64
CA SER A 154 2.43 -18.52 13.85
C SER A 154 1.85 -19.92 14.07
N ALA A 155 1.65 -20.26 15.34
CA ALA A 155 1.46 -21.63 15.79
C ALA A 155 0.01 -22.08 15.65
N LYS A 156 -0.19 -23.18 14.92
CA LYS A 156 -1.49 -23.86 14.79
C LYS A 156 -1.69 -24.88 15.90
N ASN A 157 -0.62 -25.56 16.31
CA ASN A 157 -0.65 -26.57 17.35
C ASN A 157 0.00 -26.05 18.63
N PRO A 158 -0.76 -25.84 19.73
CA PRO A 158 -0.22 -25.30 20.98
C PRO A 158 0.78 -26.23 21.67
N GLU A 159 0.87 -27.50 21.28
CA GLU A 159 1.89 -28.42 21.79
C GLU A 159 3.31 -27.98 21.48
N ILE A 160 3.52 -27.12 20.47
CA ILE A 160 4.85 -26.54 20.20
C ILE A 160 5.41 -25.78 21.42
N PHE A 161 4.54 -25.30 22.32
CA PHE A 161 4.89 -24.60 23.57
C PHE A 161 5.01 -25.52 24.78
N ASN A 162 4.91 -26.84 24.60
CA ASN A 162 5.00 -27.77 25.72
C ASN A 162 6.38 -27.66 26.38
N PRO A 163 6.47 -27.33 27.69
CA PRO A 163 7.75 -27.17 28.38
C PRO A 163 8.50 -28.49 28.57
N GLU A 164 7.81 -29.62 28.41
CA GLU A 164 8.43 -30.93 28.44
C GLU A 164 9.08 -31.25 27.08
N GLY A 165 10.26 -31.86 27.14
CA GLY A 165 10.99 -32.30 25.96
C GLY A 165 12.50 -32.13 26.09
N GLY A 166 13.24 -33.23 25.94
CA GLY A 166 14.66 -33.27 25.70
C GLY A 166 14.99 -33.53 24.22
N ILE A 167 16.28 -33.59 23.90
CA ILE A 167 16.77 -33.71 22.52
C ILE A 167 16.22 -34.92 21.74
N SER A 168 15.88 -36.00 22.44
CA SER A 168 15.34 -37.25 21.89
C SER A 168 13.81 -37.31 21.82
N ASP A 169 13.09 -36.37 22.44
CA ASP A 169 11.63 -36.41 22.50
C ASP A 169 11.00 -35.87 21.22
N THR A 170 9.73 -36.18 20.94
CA THR A 170 9.06 -35.81 19.69
C THR A 170 9.22 -34.33 19.31
N LEU A 171 9.11 -33.42 20.27
CA LEU A 171 9.21 -31.97 20.05
C LEU A 171 10.64 -31.41 20.18
N GLY A 172 11.58 -32.18 20.73
CA GLY A 172 12.89 -31.67 21.09
C GLY A 172 12.83 -30.73 22.31
N PRO A 173 13.92 -30.00 22.62
CA PRO A 173 13.94 -29.00 23.69
C PRO A 173 13.00 -27.83 23.39
N LEU A 174 12.50 -27.15 24.43
CA LEU A 174 11.68 -25.94 24.27
C LEU A 174 12.57 -24.76 23.87
N THR A 175 12.83 -24.63 22.58
CA THR A 175 13.53 -23.50 21.96
C THR A 175 12.78 -23.04 20.70
N SER A 176 13.05 -21.81 20.25
CA SER A 176 12.48 -21.28 19.00
C SER A 176 12.85 -22.12 17.77
N PHE A 177 13.87 -22.99 17.86
CA PHE A 177 14.19 -23.95 16.80
C PHE A 177 13.01 -24.89 16.47
N ARG A 178 12.07 -25.12 17.39
CA ARG A 178 10.82 -25.84 17.08
C ARG A 178 10.04 -25.16 15.95
N CYS A 179 10.04 -23.83 15.88
CA CYS A 179 9.42 -23.08 14.79
C CYS A 179 10.04 -23.44 13.45
N THR A 180 11.38 -23.50 13.39
CA THR A 180 12.12 -23.92 12.20
C THR A 180 11.81 -25.38 11.86
N GLU A 181 11.95 -26.29 12.81
CA GLU A 181 11.79 -27.73 12.58
C GLU A 181 10.38 -28.10 12.08
N PHE A 182 9.35 -27.52 12.70
CA PHE A 182 7.94 -27.86 12.42
C PHE A 182 7.24 -26.88 11.48
N GLY A 183 7.87 -25.74 11.18
CA GLY A 183 7.35 -24.71 10.29
C GLY A 183 8.03 -24.63 8.92
N ILE A 184 9.21 -25.24 8.78
CA ILE A 184 10.02 -25.21 7.55
C ILE A 184 10.39 -26.63 7.12
N SER A 185 10.33 -26.88 5.81
CA SER A 185 10.81 -28.11 5.16
C SER A 185 11.95 -27.79 4.20
N CYS A 186 12.98 -28.63 4.19
CA CYS A 186 14.14 -28.54 3.30
C CYS A 186 14.35 -29.88 2.57
N ASP A 187 15.34 -29.97 1.68
CA ASP A 187 15.66 -31.23 0.99
C ASP A 187 16.15 -32.33 1.96
N GLN A 188 16.82 -31.91 3.03
CA GLN A 188 17.36 -32.79 4.07
C GLN A 188 16.41 -32.87 5.28
N ASP A 189 16.33 -34.06 5.89
CA ASP A 189 15.64 -34.24 7.16
C ASP A 189 16.37 -33.53 8.30
N TRP A 190 15.61 -32.84 9.16
CA TRP A 190 16.12 -32.17 10.35
C TRP A 190 16.86 -33.13 11.29
N GLN A 191 18.09 -32.77 11.64
CA GLN A 191 18.91 -33.48 12.63
C GLN A 191 19.13 -32.61 13.87
N ARG A 192 18.67 -33.10 15.02
CA ARG A 192 18.91 -32.43 16.30
C ARG A 192 20.29 -32.72 16.89
N ILE A 193 20.81 -33.92 16.65
CA ILE A 193 22.16 -34.33 17.04
C ILE A 193 23.04 -34.27 15.79
N MET A 194 23.86 -33.23 15.70
CA MET A 194 24.76 -32.99 14.56
C MET A 194 26.18 -33.44 14.93
N PRO A 195 26.77 -34.45 14.26
CA PRO A 195 28.09 -34.97 14.62
C PRO A 195 29.21 -33.92 14.56
N SER A 196 29.12 -32.98 13.63
CA SER A 196 30.04 -31.84 13.46
C SER A 196 29.69 -30.62 14.32
N GLY A 197 28.64 -30.69 15.15
CA GLY A 197 28.08 -29.55 15.88
C GLY A 197 27.30 -28.56 15.00
N SER A 198 27.21 -28.82 13.69
CA SER A 198 26.44 -28.03 12.74
C SER A 198 26.01 -28.85 11.52
N ALA A 199 24.98 -28.38 10.82
CA ALA A 199 24.47 -28.91 9.57
C ALA A 199 23.94 -27.79 8.67
N SER A 200 23.93 -28.03 7.36
CA SER A 200 23.39 -27.10 6.35
C SER A 200 22.25 -27.77 5.60
N TYR A 201 21.20 -26.99 5.33
CA TYR A 201 19.95 -27.44 4.73
C TYR A 201 19.62 -26.56 3.53
N THR A 202 19.24 -27.17 2.42
CA THR A 202 19.04 -26.47 1.13
C THR A 202 17.60 -26.55 0.67
N ASN A 203 17.22 -25.61 -0.21
CA ASN A 203 15.88 -25.48 -0.78
C ASN A 203 14.78 -25.47 0.29
N CYS A 204 15.07 -24.78 1.41
CA CYS A 204 14.10 -24.65 2.49
C CYS A 204 12.91 -23.79 2.04
N LYS A 205 11.74 -24.02 2.64
CA LYS A 205 10.51 -23.28 2.37
C LYS A 205 9.53 -23.50 3.51
N SER A 206 8.48 -22.69 3.58
CA SER A 206 7.40 -22.94 4.54
C SER A 206 6.88 -24.36 4.38
N ARG A 207 6.70 -25.05 5.51
CA ARG A 207 6.22 -26.43 5.53
C ARG A 207 4.75 -26.46 5.06
N PRO A 208 4.40 -27.28 4.05
CA PRO A 208 3.02 -27.40 3.59
C PRO A 208 2.04 -27.81 4.69
N ASP A 209 0.79 -27.33 4.62
CA ASP A 209 -0.25 -27.65 5.63
C ASP A 209 -0.60 -29.14 5.69
N ASN A 210 -0.46 -29.85 4.57
CA ASN A 210 -0.75 -31.28 4.47
C ASN A 210 0.42 -32.17 4.97
N ASP A 211 1.53 -31.60 5.39
CA ASP A 211 2.63 -32.32 6.03
C ASP A 211 2.25 -32.71 7.46
N ALA A 212 2.39 -33.98 7.81
CA ALA A 212 2.06 -34.49 9.15
C ALA A 212 2.89 -33.87 10.29
N ARG A 213 4.05 -33.25 9.97
CA ARG A 213 4.88 -32.53 10.93
C ARG A 213 4.52 -31.05 11.06
N SER A 214 3.58 -30.53 10.26
CA SER A 214 3.22 -29.12 10.28
C SER A 214 2.54 -28.72 11.59
N MET A 215 3.20 -27.86 12.37
CA MET A 215 2.66 -27.30 13.61
C MET A 215 2.32 -25.82 13.52
N LEU A 216 2.69 -25.15 12.42
CA LEU A 216 2.36 -23.75 12.15
C LEU A 216 1.19 -23.67 11.17
N TYR A 217 0.48 -22.54 11.17
CA TYR A 217 -0.48 -22.27 10.09
C TYR A 217 0.26 -22.09 8.76
N PRO A 218 -0.31 -22.51 7.61
CA PRO A 218 0.31 -22.25 6.32
C PRO A 218 0.25 -20.76 5.99
N VAL A 219 1.29 -20.26 5.31
CA VAL A 219 1.36 -18.85 4.87
C VAL A 219 0.14 -18.47 4.02
N SER A 220 -0.36 -19.40 3.20
CA SER A 220 -1.56 -19.21 2.36
C SER A 220 -2.83 -18.86 3.15
N ARG A 221 -2.94 -19.22 4.44
CA ARG A 221 -4.05 -18.78 5.31
C ARG A 221 -4.10 -17.26 5.37
N TYR A 222 -2.95 -16.63 5.60
CA TYR A 222 -2.82 -15.19 5.77
C TYR A 222 -2.97 -14.46 4.44
N VAL A 223 -2.43 -15.04 3.37
CA VAL A 223 -2.60 -14.52 2.01
C VAL A 223 -4.09 -14.49 1.63
N ASN A 224 -4.77 -15.63 1.76
CA ASN A 224 -6.19 -15.74 1.42
C ASN A 224 -7.07 -14.83 2.29
N PHE A 225 -6.72 -14.65 3.56
CA PHE A 225 -7.46 -13.78 4.45
C PHE A 225 -7.42 -12.31 4.01
N LEU A 226 -6.23 -11.76 3.72
CA LEU A 226 -6.13 -10.36 3.31
C LEU A 226 -6.82 -10.11 1.96
N LEU A 227 -6.72 -11.05 1.02
CA LEU A 227 -7.44 -11.00 -0.26
C LEU A 227 -8.97 -11.07 -0.12
N GLN A 228 -9.50 -11.53 1.02
CA GLN A 228 -10.94 -11.52 1.31
C GLN A 228 -11.40 -10.18 1.89
N VAL A 229 -10.55 -9.49 2.62
CA VAL A 229 -10.92 -8.23 3.30
C VAL A 229 -10.52 -6.99 2.52
N LYS A 230 -9.61 -7.11 1.55
CA LYS A 230 -9.10 -5.98 0.77
C LYS A 230 -8.81 -6.38 -0.67
N GLU A 231 -9.12 -5.48 -1.60
CA GLU A 231 -8.75 -5.64 -3.01
C GLU A 231 -7.23 -5.76 -3.15
N SER A 232 -6.75 -6.66 -4.01
CA SER A 232 -5.34 -7.01 -4.08
C SER A 232 -4.42 -5.84 -4.45
N ASP A 233 -4.90 -4.90 -5.27
CA ASP A 233 -4.18 -3.69 -5.67
C ASP A 233 -4.18 -2.59 -4.59
N LYS A 234 -4.98 -2.77 -3.53
CA LYS A 234 -4.97 -1.93 -2.34
C LYS A 234 -4.13 -2.50 -1.19
N ILE A 235 -3.44 -3.64 -1.39
CA ILE A 235 -2.58 -4.27 -0.37
C ILE A 235 -1.10 -4.08 -0.73
N ILE A 236 -0.31 -3.65 0.25
CA ILE A 236 1.15 -3.49 0.12
C ILE A 236 1.80 -4.24 1.29
N ILE A 237 2.67 -5.21 1.00
CA ILE A 237 3.34 -6.01 2.03
C ILE A 237 4.86 -5.86 1.89
N GLY A 238 5.55 -5.71 3.01
CA GLY A 238 7.00 -5.82 3.05
C GLY A 238 7.56 -6.27 4.40
N ALA A 239 8.84 -6.55 4.43
CA ALA A 239 9.58 -6.95 5.61
C ALA A 239 11.02 -6.44 5.57
N ILE A 240 11.48 -5.94 6.71
CA ILE A 240 12.88 -5.75 7.05
C ILE A 240 13.23 -6.90 8.00
N ALA A 241 13.85 -7.94 7.47
CA ALA A 241 14.03 -9.23 8.15
C ALA A 241 15.43 -9.81 7.94
N GLY A 242 15.76 -10.92 8.61
CA GLY A 242 17.00 -11.64 8.37
C GLY A 242 17.07 -12.20 6.94
N PRO A 243 18.13 -11.93 6.15
CA PRO A 243 18.24 -12.36 4.77
C PRO A 243 18.09 -13.87 4.58
N TYR A 244 17.45 -14.27 3.49
CA TYR A 244 17.23 -15.68 3.21
C TYR A 244 17.47 -16.02 1.74
N GLU A 245 18.44 -16.90 1.49
CA GLU A 245 18.88 -17.35 0.15
C GLU A 245 18.75 -18.87 0.00
N ASN A 246 17.56 -19.41 0.28
CA ASN A 246 17.19 -20.82 0.13
C ASN A 246 17.96 -21.84 1.00
N THR A 247 18.93 -21.40 1.79
CA THR A 247 19.78 -22.24 2.63
C THR A 247 19.66 -21.84 4.09
N LEU A 248 19.60 -22.83 4.98
CA LEU A 248 19.62 -22.64 6.43
C LEU A 248 20.82 -23.37 7.02
N ASN A 249 21.50 -22.73 7.96
CA ASN A 249 22.57 -23.34 8.73
C ASN A 249 22.08 -23.53 10.16
N VAL A 250 22.21 -24.74 10.68
CA VAL A 250 21.84 -25.06 12.07
C VAL A 250 23.12 -25.39 12.82
N GLY A 251 23.30 -24.78 13.97
CA GLY A 251 24.38 -25.08 14.91
C GLY A 251 23.80 -25.60 16.23
N VAL A 252 24.61 -25.54 17.27
CA VAL A 252 24.19 -25.86 18.63
C VAL A 252 24.33 -24.65 19.56
N ASP A 253 23.45 -24.54 20.55
CA ASP A 253 23.54 -23.57 21.63
C ASP A 253 24.52 -24.03 22.74
N SER A 254 24.60 -23.26 23.83
CA SER A 254 25.44 -23.58 25.00
C SER A 254 25.03 -24.88 25.71
N ASN A 255 23.80 -25.34 25.55
CA ASN A 255 23.26 -26.58 26.11
C ASN A 255 23.36 -27.77 25.13
N GLN A 256 24.02 -27.58 23.98
CA GLN A 256 24.12 -28.58 22.89
C GLN A 256 22.78 -28.89 22.22
N TYR A 257 21.81 -27.96 22.29
CA TYR A 257 20.55 -28.05 21.58
C TYR A 257 20.63 -27.39 20.21
N PRO A 258 19.92 -27.90 19.19
CA PRO A 258 19.93 -27.30 17.86
C PRO A 258 19.41 -25.88 17.90
N LYS A 259 20.11 -24.99 17.21
CA LYS A 259 19.81 -23.56 17.09
C LYS A 259 19.97 -23.14 15.63
N LEU A 260 18.96 -22.43 15.10
CA LEU A 260 19.08 -21.83 13.78
C LEU A 260 20.18 -20.77 13.80
N GLY A 261 21.09 -20.86 12.85
CA GLY A 261 22.18 -19.91 12.68
C GLY A 261 21.69 -18.59 12.10
N PHE A 262 22.33 -17.49 12.51
CA PHE A 262 22.03 -16.17 12.00
C PHE A 262 22.38 -16.04 10.52
N SER A 263 21.52 -15.39 9.74
CA SER A 263 21.79 -14.97 8.36
C SER A 263 22.64 -13.72 8.29
N CYS A 264 22.52 -12.85 9.27
CA CYS A 264 23.29 -11.62 9.42
C CYS A 264 23.21 -11.17 10.88
N GLY A 265 24.24 -10.50 11.41
CA GLY A 265 24.22 -9.99 12.78
C GLY A 265 23.71 -11.02 13.79
N GLU A 266 22.61 -10.69 14.46
CA GLU A 266 21.87 -11.58 15.38
C GLU A 266 20.52 -12.04 14.80
N ALA A 267 20.23 -11.74 13.54
CA ALA A 267 18.96 -12.09 12.89
C ALA A 267 19.00 -13.46 12.23
N VAL A 268 17.97 -14.26 12.48
CA VAL A 268 17.76 -15.55 11.80
C VAL A 268 17.10 -15.35 10.43
N PRO A 269 17.30 -16.27 9.46
CA PRO A 269 16.71 -16.14 8.13
C PRO A 269 15.17 -16.14 8.16
N GLY A 270 14.54 -15.13 7.57
CA GLY A 270 13.07 -14.98 7.50
C GLY A 270 12.45 -15.76 6.35
N VAL A 271 12.37 -17.10 6.45
CA VAL A 271 11.86 -17.98 5.38
C VAL A 271 10.38 -17.75 5.11
N ARG A 272 9.55 -17.83 6.15
CA ARG A 272 8.09 -17.72 6.03
C ARG A 272 7.66 -16.28 5.76
N LEU A 273 8.36 -15.30 6.34
CA LEU A 273 8.14 -13.89 6.04
C LEU A 273 8.48 -13.56 4.59
N LYS A 274 9.59 -14.07 4.04
CA LYS A 274 9.93 -13.88 2.61
C LYS A 274 8.85 -14.46 1.70
N GLU A 275 8.38 -15.68 1.99
CA GLU A 275 7.29 -16.32 1.25
C GLU A 275 5.99 -15.49 1.29
N PHE A 276 5.66 -14.89 2.44
CA PHE A 276 4.48 -14.04 2.58
C PHE A 276 4.61 -12.73 1.76
N VAL A 277 5.76 -12.06 1.81
CA VAL A 277 6.02 -10.86 1.00
C VAL A 277 5.94 -11.19 -0.49
N GLN A 278 6.57 -12.29 -0.93
CA GLN A 278 6.57 -12.73 -2.32
C GLN A 278 5.17 -13.03 -2.88
N ALA A 279 4.21 -13.39 -2.02
CA ALA A 279 2.83 -13.64 -2.44
C ALA A 279 2.10 -12.37 -2.94
N TYR A 280 2.53 -11.19 -2.49
CA TYR A 280 1.99 -9.88 -2.89
C TYR A 280 2.92 -9.10 -3.83
N THR A 281 4.19 -9.46 -3.79
CA THR A 281 5.26 -8.81 -4.54
C THR A 281 5.98 -9.84 -5.41
N PRO A 282 5.31 -10.38 -6.45
CA PRO A 282 5.92 -11.39 -7.31
C PRO A 282 7.02 -10.81 -8.22
N ASP A 283 7.02 -9.49 -8.42
CA ASP A 283 8.03 -8.79 -9.21
C ASP A 283 9.37 -8.70 -8.45
N ILE A 284 10.46 -9.07 -9.12
CA ILE A 284 11.80 -9.15 -8.50
C ILE A 284 12.35 -7.78 -8.11
N GLU A 285 11.95 -6.73 -8.82
CA GLU A 285 12.43 -5.38 -8.55
C GLU A 285 11.68 -4.79 -7.36
N ASP A 286 10.36 -5.00 -7.28
CA ASP A 286 9.60 -4.64 -6.08
C ASP A 286 10.07 -5.46 -4.85
N MET A 287 10.52 -6.70 -5.03
CA MET A 287 11.11 -7.50 -3.95
C MET A 287 12.38 -6.87 -3.34
N ASN A 288 13.13 -6.05 -4.08
CA ASN A 288 14.36 -5.42 -3.58
C ASN A 288 14.08 -4.38 -2.48
N TRP A 289 12.93 -3.71 -2.54
CA TRP A 289 12.50 -2.79 -1.48
C TRP A 289 11.53 -3.46 -0.50
N ALA A 290 10.70 -4.40 -0.98
CA ALA A 290 9.70 -5.06 -0.15
C ALA A 290 10.31 -6.11 0.80
N TYR A 291 11.48 -6.69 0.50
CA TYR A 291 12.18 -7.59 1.41
C TYR A 291 13.64 -7.17 1.55
N THR A 292 13.97 -6.51 2.67
CA THR A 292 15.30 -5.98 2.93
C THR A 292 15.91 -6.57 4.20
N SER A 293 17.24 -6.44 4.34
CA SER A 293 17.96 -6.96 5.50
C SER A 293 17.80 -6.05 6.71
N ILE A 294 17.39 -6.61 7.85
CA ILE A 294 17.41 -5.94 9.16
C ILE A 294 18.83 -5.57 9.63
N CYS A 295 19.86 -6.21 9.08
CA CYS A 295 21.25 -5.87 9.37
C CYS A 295 21.80 -4.75 8.46
N SER A 296 20.96 -4.13 7.63
CA SER A 296 21.38 -3.03 6.77
C SER A 296 21.77 -1.81 7.61
N ASN A 297 22.76 -1.05 7.14
CA ASN A 297 23.13 0.23 7.77
C ASN A 297 22.04 1.32 7.62
N SER A 298 21.03 1.08 6.79
CA SER A 298 19.90 1.97 6.57
C SER A 298 18.67 1.18 6.13
N TYR A 299 17.51 1.56 6.66
CA TYR A 299 16.20 1.04 6.25
C TYR A 299 15.52 1.91 5.18
N ALA A 300 16.22 2.96 4.71
CA ALA A 300 15.72 3.86 3.69
C ALA A 300 15.23 3.13 2.42
N PRO A 301 15.92 2.10 1.86
CA PRO A 301 15.43 1.43 0.66
C PRO A 301 14.00 0.90 0.81
N ALA A 302 13.69 0.30 1.96
CA ALA A 302 12.38 -0.27 2.22
C ALA A 302 11.31 0.82 2.41
N LEU A 303 11.62 1.87 3.18
CA LEU A 303 10.68 2.95 3.48
C LEU A 303 10.45 3.88 2.28
N VAL A 304 11.49 4.18 1.49
CA VAL A 304 11.37 4.93 0.24
C VAL A 304 10.57 4.13 -0.78
N GLY A 305 10.86 2.83 -0.95
CA GLY A 305 10.10 1.97 -1.86
C GLY A 305 8.61 1.90 -1.50
N LEU A 306 8.28 1.79 -0.20
CA LEU A 306 6.90 1.88 0.28
C LEU A 306 6.26 3.23 -0.09
N GLY A 307 6.96 4.35 0.17
CA GLY A 307 6.47 5.69 -0.15
C GLY A 307 6.23 5.89 -1.64
N GLU A 308 7.15 5.46 -2.50
CA GLU A 308 7.01 5.51 -3.96
C GLU A 308 5.87 4.63 -4.45
N LYS A 309 5.70 3.43 -3.87
CA LYS A 309 4.56 2.55 -4.18
C LYS A 309 3.23 3.22 -3.88
N ILE A 310 3.10 3.82 -2.70
CA ILE A 310 1.89 4.56 -2.31
C ILE A 310 1.68 5.74 -3.26
N LYS A 311 2.71 6.55 -3.53
CA LYS A 311 2.64 7.69 -4.45
C LYS A 311 2.07 7.29 -5.81
N ASN A 312 2.63 6.25 -6.41
CA ASN A 312 2.22 5.76 -7.74
C ASN A 312 0.76 5.25 -7.75
N LEU A 313 0.25 4.81 -6.61
CA LEU A 313 -1.14 4.36 -6.47
C LEU A 313 -2.12 5.54 -6.32
N VAL A 314 -1.73 6.61 -5.60
CA VAL A 314 -2.60 7.75 -5.26
C VAL A 314 -2.56 8.93 -6.25
N GLU A 315 -1.53 9.05 -7.08
CA GLU A 315 -1.40 10.20 -7.99
C GLU A 315 -2.46 10.16 -9.12
N VAL A 316 -3.24 11.24 -9.22
CA VAL A 316 -4.22 11.51 -10.30
C VAL A 316 -3.45 11.99 -11.52
N GLN A 317 -3.66 11.36 -12.68
CA GLN A 317 -2.93 11.68 -13.90
C GLN A 317 -3.74 12.64 -14.77
N CYS A 318 -3.90 13.89 -14.32
CA CYS A 318 -4.58 14.93 -15.10
C CYS A 318 -3.75 15.34 -16.31
N ILE A 319 -4.44 15.65 -17.40
CA ILE A 319 -3.82 16.37 -18.53
C ILE A 319 -3.89 17.87 -18.26
N THR A 320 -2.95 18.63 -18.82
CA THR A 320 -2.81 20.07 -18.56
C THR A 320 -3.51 20.94 -19.61
N THR A 321 -4.13 20.34 -20.63
CA THR A 321 -4.85 21.01 -21.71
C THR A 321 -6.05 20.18 -22.19
N PRO A 322 -7.08 20.81 -22.80
CA PRO A 322 -8.14 20.08 -23.49
C PRO A 322 -7.56 19.12 -24.54
N LEU A 323 -8.07 17.89 -24.59
CA LEU A 323 -7.49 16.82 -25.41
C LEU A 323 -8.05 16.83 -26.83
N ASN A 324 -7.16 16.82 -27.82
CA ASN A 324 -7.58 16.57 -29.20
C ASN A 324 -8.15 15.16 -29.33
N GLY A 325 -9.38 15.05 -29.83
CA GLY A 325 -10.11 13.79 -29.97
C GLY A 325 -10.85 13.35 -28.70
N CYS A 326 -10.79 14.12 -27.60
CA CYS A 326 -11.62 13.93 -26.42
C CYS A 326 -12.03 15.29 -25.83
N PRO A 327 -12.88 16.06 -26.54
CA PRO A 327 -13.14 17.45 -26.20
C PRO A 327 -14.04 17.63 -24.96
N ASP A 328 -14.85 16.62 -24.63
CA ASP A 328 -15.72 16.60 -23.46
C ASP A 328 -15.62 15.25 -22.72
N PRO A 329 -14.66 15.09 -21.80
CA PRO A 329 -14.51 13.87 -21.03
C PRO A 329 -15.77 13.54 -20.21
N ALA A 330 -16.50 14.53 -19.71
CA ALA A 330 -17.73 14.31 -18.95
C ALA A 330 -18.79 13.60 -19.81
N ALA A 331 -19.10 14.17 -20.97
CA ALA A 331 -20.07 13.61 -21.91
C ALA A 331 -19.63 12.24 -22.45
N ALA A 332 -18.35 12.07 -22.78
CA ALA A 332 -17.80 10.79 -23.24
C ALA A 332 -17.90 9.67 -22.18
N ASN A 333 -17.92 10.04 -20.90
CA ASN A 333 -18.13 9.10 -19.79
C ASN A 333 -19.59 9.03 -19.31
N GLY A 334 -20.54 9.63 -20.04
CA GLY A 334 -21.98 9.53 -19.79
C GLY A 334 -22.52 10.49 -18.73
N LEU A 335 -21.78 11.56 -18.43
CA LEU A 335 -22.20 12.65 -17.55
C LEU A 335 -22.77 13.82 -18.38
N ASP A 336 -23.26 14.85 -17.68
CA ASP A 336 -23.73 16.06 -18.34
C ASP A 336 -22.56 16.74 -19.08
N PRO A 337 -22.74 17.14 -20.36
CA PRO A 337 -21.70 17.84 -21.11
C PRO A 337 -21.29 19.14 -20.45
N ILE A 338 -19.99 19.44 -20.53
CA ILE A 338 -19.36 20.67 -20.04
C ILE A 338 -18.95 21.60 -21.18
N THR A 339 -19.11 21.15 -22.42
CA THR A 339 -18.91 21.92 -23.66
C THR A 339 -20.25 22.21 -24.34
N SER A 340 -20.24 23.10 -25.31
CA SER A 340 -21.39 23.42 -26.18
C SER A 340 -21.48 22.52 -27.42
N LEU A 341 -20.63 21.49 -27.49
CA LEU A 341 -20.56 20.59 -28.63
C LEU A 341 -21.88 19.82 -28.87
N PRO A 342 -22.20 19.49 -30.13
CA PRO A 342 -23.26 18.53 -30.43
C PRO A 342 -23.03 17.22 -29.68
N ALA A 343 -24.11 16.62 -29.15
CA ALA A 343 -24.02 15.42 -28.31
C ALA A 343 -23.23 14.24 -28.94
N ALA A 344 -23.29 14.11 -30.28
CA ALA A 344 -22.54 13.07 -30.98
C ALA A 344 -21.02 13.34 -31.00
N GLU A 345 -20.60 14.60 -30.96
CA GLU A 345 -19.20 15.03 -30.94
C GLU A 345 -18.67 15.03 -29.50
N ALA A 346 -19.44 15.53 -28.54
CA ALA A 346 -19.11 15.50 -27.11
C ALA A 346 -18.92 14.07 -26.58
N ALA A 347 -19.64 13.08 -27.12
CA ALA A 347 -19.53 11.69 -26.69
C ALA A 347 -18.27 10.96 -27.20
N VAL A 348 -17.45 11.58 -28.05
CA VAL A 348 -16.24 10.95 -28.63
C VAL A 348 -15.04 11.19 -27.71
N CYS A 349 -14.31 10.12 -27.39
CA CYS A 349 -13.06 10.20 -26.66
C CYS A 349 -12.01 9.21 -27.21
N GLU A 350 -11.40 9.62 -28.31
CA GLU A 350 -10.23 9.00 -28.96
C GLU A 350 -9.06 9.98 -28.94
N PRO A 351 -8.43 10.17 -27.77
CA PRO A 351 -7.45 11.23 -27.59
C PRO A 351 -6.18 10.95 -28.41
N ALA A 352 -5.66 11.98 -29.07
CA ALA A 352 -4.40 11.95 -29.79
C ALA A 352 -3.20 11.98 -28.82
N CYS A 353 -3.04 10.89 -28.07
CA CYS A 353 -1.99 10.71 -27.07
C CYS A 353 -0.98 9.64 -27.48
N THR A 354 0.28 9.93 -27.22
CA THR A 354 1.36 8.95 -27.15
C THR A 354 1.60 8.63 -25.68
N VAL A 355 1.23 7.41 -25.28
CA VAL A 355 1.48 6.89 -23.93
C VAL A 355 2.55 5.82 -24.02
N MET A 356 3.55 5.90 -23.16
CA MET A 356 4.67 4.95 -23.12
C MET A 356 5.00 4.54 -21.70
N ASP A 357 5.38 3.29 -21.53
CA ASP A 357 6.22 2.87 -20.41
C ASP A 357 7.65 3.30 -20.65
N VAL A 358 8.31 3.79 -19.61
CA VAL A 358 9.74 4.09 -19.55
C VAL A 358 10.33 3.21 -18.45
N PHE A 359 11.09 2.20 -18.85
CA PHE A 359 11.70 1.25 -17.93
C PHE A 359 12.95 1.86 -17.24
N PRO A 360 13.43 1.28 -16.12
CA PRO A 360 14.60 1.78 -15.39
C PRO A 360 15.88 1.89 -16.22
N ASP A 361 16.02 1.05 -17.25
CA ASP A 361 17.14 1.04 -18.19
C ASP A 361 17.01 2.09 -19.32
N GLY A 362 15.91 2.85 -19.34
CA GLY A 362 15.59 3.88 -20.33
C GLY A 362 14.93 3.35 -21.60
N VAL A 363 14.66 2.04 -21.71
CA VAL A 363 13.85 1.48 -22.80
C VAL A 363 12.43 2.03 -22.70
N THR A 364 11.79 2.20 -23.86
CA THR A 364 10.39 2.67 -23.90
C THR A 364 9.50 1.73 -24.70
N GLU A 365 8.28 1.53 -24.23
CA GLU A 365 7.28 0.71 -24.90
C GLU A 365 5.96 1.46 -25.00
N ALA A 366 5.42 1.59 -26.21
CA ALA A 366 4.16 2.26 -26.45
C ALA A 366 2.98 1.48 -25.87
N ILE A 367 2.02 2.20 -25.29
CA ILE A 367 0.77 1.69 -24.77
C ILE A 367 -0.34 2.16 -25.71
N SER A 368 -1.11 1.21 -26.26
CA SER A 368 -2.23 1.53 -27.15
C SER A 368 -3.48 1.92 -26.36
N GLN A 369 -4.41 2.62 -27.02
CA GLN A 369 -5.70 2.94 -26.42
C GLN A 369 -6.50 1.67 -26.11
N CYS A 370 -7.26 1.69 -25.02
CA CYS A 370 -8.11 0.58 -24.63
C CYS A 370 -9.28 0.41 -25.59
N PRO A 371 -9.72 -0.84 -25.84
CA PRO A 371 -10.98 -1.07 -26.52
C PRO A 371 -12.15 -0.52 -25.68
N ALA A 372 -13.30 -0.28 -26.33
CA ALA A 372 -14.51 0.10 -25.64
C ALA A 372 -14.85 -0.90 -24.53
N CYS A 373 -15.16 -0.35 -23.36
CA CYS A 373 -15.44 -1.12 -22.17
C CYS A 373 -16.94 -1.44 -22.09
N THR A 374 -17.27 -2.72 -21.93
CA THR A 374 -18.64 -3.20 -21.73
C THR A 374 -18.69 -4.15 -20.54
N VAL A 375 -19.83 -4.23 -19.87
CA VAL A 375 -20.05 -5.18 -18.76
C VAL A 375 -19.79 -6.63 -19.20
N GLU A 376 -20.08 -6.96 -20.45
CA GLU A 376 -19.82 -8.28 -21.04
C GLU A 376 -18.32 -8.62 -21.13
N ASN A 377 -17.46 -7.60 -21.22
CA ASN A 377 -16.00 -7.75 -21.31
C ASN A 377 -15.29 -7.55 -19.96
N GLY A 378 -16.02 -7.58 -18.83
CA GLY A 378 -15.43 -7.62 -17.49
C GLY A 378 -15.15 -6.27 -16.84
N CYS A 379 -15.87 -5.22 -17.25
CA CYS A 379 -15.79 -3.90 -16.64
C CYS A 379 -16.77 -3.69 -15.47
N VAL A 380 -16.44 -2.77 -14.57
CA VAL A 380 -17.37 -2.21 -13.58
C VAL A 380 -17.90 -0.89 -14.15
N GLY A 381 -19.11 -0.90 -14.69
CA GLY A 381 -19.68 0.28 -15.37
C GLY A 381 -19.09 0.48 -16.78
N THR A 382 -18.58 1.68 -17.07
CA THR A 382 -18.01 2.09 -18.36
C THR A 382 -16.47 2.15 -18.37
N GLU A 383 -15.80 1.69 -17.31
CA GLU A 383 -14.36 1.81 -17.14
C GLU A 383 -13.62 0.48 -16.90
N TRP A 384 -12.36 0.42 -17.36
CA TRP A 384 -11.47 -0.71 -17.13
C TRP A 384 -10.85 -0.73 -15.74
N GLY A 385 -10.65 0.45 -15.13
CA GLY A 385 -9.83 0.62 -13.93
C GLY A 385 -8.32 0.54 -14.21
N LYS A 386 -7.50 0.82 -13.18
CA LYS A 386 -6.03 0.73 -13.27
C LYS A 386 -5.53 -0.72 -13.39
N ARG A 387 -6.28 -1.67 -12.83
CA ARG A 387 -5.97 -3.11 -12.84
C ARG A 387 -7.19 -3.93 -13.20
N ASN A 388 -7.09 -4.73 -14.26
CA ASN A 388 -8.17 -5.61 -14.69
C ASN A 388 -7.61 -6.90 -15.31
N PRO A 389 -7.71 -8.06 -14.63
CA PRO A 389 -7.27 -9.35 -15.17
C PRO A 389 -7.98 -9.74 -16.47
N SER A 390 -9.19 -9.24 -16.70
CA SER A 390 -10.01 -9.49 -17.89
C SER A 390 -9.71 -8.52 -19.03
N LEU A 391 -8.76 -7.58 -18.85
CA LEU A 391 -8.37 -6.62 -19.89
C LEU A 391 -7.97 -7.37 -21.16
N PRO A 392 -8.51 -7.05 -22.35
CA PRO A 392 -8.17 -7.75 -23.60
C PRO A 392 -6.70 -7.61 -23.98
N LEU A 393 -6.10 -6.47 -23.64
CA LEU A 393 -4.69 -6.15 -23.85
C LEU A 393 -3.91 -6.37 -22.56
N ALA A 394 -2.59 -6.60 -22.65
CA ALA A 394 -1.74 -6.69 -21.46
C ALA A 394 -1.69 -5.36 -20.70
N LYS A 395 -1.66 -4.26 -21.45
CA LYS A 395 -1.77 -2.88 -20.99
C LYS A 395 -2.44 -2.04 -22.07
N CYS A 396 -3.22 -1.05 -21.67
CA CYS A 396 -3.78 -0.04 -22.55
C CYS A 396 -4.07 1.23 -21.76
N PHE A 397 -4.39 2.34 -22.44
CA PHE A 397 -4.81 3.57 -21.76
C PHE A 397 -6.20 4.02 -22.19
N TYR A 398 -6.92 4.70 -21.31
CA TYR A 398 -8.18 5.37 -21.62
C TYR A 398 -8.27 6.69 -20.85
N VAL A 399 -9.15 7.58 -21.27
CA VAL A 399 -9.45 8.82 -20.56
C VAL A 399 -10.76 8.62 -19.81
N ARG A 400 -10.82 9.15 -18.58
CA ARG A 400 -12.05 9.31 -17.84
C ARG A 400 -12.23 10.75 -17.38
N PHE A 401 -13.45 11.08 -16.97
CA PHE A 401 -13.74 12.32 -16.27
C PHE A 401 -13.36 12.25 -14.78
N ASN A 402 -12.62 13.24 -14.32
CA ASN A 402 -12.32 13.49 -12.91
C ASN A 402 -12.47 14.99 -12.62
N GLU A 403 -13.37 15.33 -11.70
CA GLU A 403 -13.64 16.73 -11.33
C GLU A 403 -12.38 17.49 -10.88
N LYS A 404 -11.40 16.80 -10.28
CA LYS A 404 -10.11 17.41 -9.89
C LYS A 404 -9.27 17.87 -11.07
N CYS A 405 -9.50 17.32 -12.27
CA CYS A 405 -8.83 17.73 -13.51
C CYS A 405 -9.64 18.80 -14.29
N ALA A 406 -10.83 19.17 -13.80
CA ALA A 406 -11.68 20.21 -14.39
C ALA A 406 -11.58 21.56 -13.64
N ASP A 407 -11.01 21.58 -12.44
CA ASP A 407 -10.97 22.76 -11.56
C ASP A 407 -9.82 23.71 -11.87
N GLU A 408 -10.11 24.85 -12.50
CA GLU A 408 -9.12 25.85 -12.96
C GLU A 408 -8.20 26.40 -11.86
N LEU A 409 -8.54 26.25 -10.58
CA LEU A 409 -7.75 26.74 -9.45
C LEU A 409 -6.63 25.79 -9.01
N LYS A 410 -6.43 24.66 -9.69
CA LYS A 410 -5.39 23.68 -9.33
C LYS A 410 -4.28 23.62 -10.38
N ASN A 411 -3.04 23.39 -9.92
CA ASN A 411 -1.83 23.21 -10.74
C ASN A 411 -1.92 22.14 -11.85
N TYR A 412 -2.96 21.31 -11.82
CA TYR A 412 -3.17 20.17 -12.72
C TYR A 412 -4.39 20.38 -13.64
N ALA A 413 -4.86 21.61 -13.81
CA ALA A 413 -6.04 21.96 -14.60
C ALA A 413 -5.80 23.07 -15.65
N PRO A 414 -6.67 23.20 -16.66
CA PRO A 414 -7.88 22.38 -16.90
C PRO A 414 -7.77 21.60 -18.21
N SER A 415 -7.86 20.28 -18.11
CA SER A 415 -8.10 19.41 -19.26
C SER A 415 -9.57 19.09 -19.45
N ARG A 416 -10.45 20.00 -19.00
CA ARG A 416 -11.91 19.78 -18.95
C ARG A 416 -12.25 18.46 -18.24
N GLY A 417 -11.50 18.14 -17.19
CA GLY A 417 -11.72 16.92 -16.40
C GLY A 417 -11.04 15.66 -16.93
N ALA A 418 -10.19 15.73 -17.97
CA ALA A 418 -9.52 14.53 -18.49
C ALA A 418 -8.45 13.99 -17.53
N GLU A 419 -8.69 12.81 -16.99
CA GLU A 419 -7.67 11.98 -16.34
C GLU A 419 -7.30 10.81 -17.27
N ILE A 420 -6.01 10.63 -17.55
CA ILE A 420 -5.53 9.46 -18.27
C ILE A 420 -5.29 8.30 -17.29
N ILE A 421 -5.94 7.18 -17.57
CA ILE A 421 -5.75 5.93 -16.82
C ILE A 421 -5.01 4.94 -17.70
N ILE A 422 -3.94 4.37 -17.16
CA ILE A 422 -3.26 3.23 -17.77
C ILE A 422 -3.78 1.96 -17.09
N ALA A 423 -4.65 1.25 -17.80
CA ALA A 423 -5.18 -0.04 -17.40
C ALA A 423 -4.17 -1.14 -17.70
N ARG A 424 -3.96 -2.04 -16.74
CA ARG A 424 -3.05 -3.18 -16.91
C ARG A 424 -3.67 -4.47 -16.43
N ARG A 425 -3.30 -5.57 -17.07
CA ARG A 425 -3.59 -6.91 -16.59
C ARG A 425 -2.69 -7.29 -15.42
N GLU A 426 -1.43 -6.86 -15.48
CA GLU A 426 -0.38 -7.16 -14.50
C GLU A 426 0.30 -5.87 -14.02
N ASN A 427 1.06 -5.96 -12.92
CA ASN A 427 1.88 -4.83 -12.46
C ASN A 427 2.97 -4.51 -13.49
N PRO A 428 3.29 -3.22 -13.75
CA PRO A 428 4.47 -2.90 -14.53
C PRO A 428 5.73 -3.24 -13.72
N ASP A 429 6.83 -3.50 -14.41
CA ASP A 429 8.15 -3.70 -13.80
C ASP A 429 8.49 -2.52 -12.87
N ALA A 430 9.18 -2.75 -11.76
CA ALA A 430 9.40 -1.69 -10.78
C ALA A 430 10.28 -0.56 -11.36
N GLY A 431 10.02 0.67 -10.90
CA GLY A 431 10.65 1.85 -11.49
C GLY A 431 10.22 2.16 -12.93
N THR A 432 9.27 1.40 -13.51
CA THR A 432 8.60 1.79 -14.76
C THR A 432 7.77 3.05 -14.53
N ASN A 433 8.11 4.10 -15.26
CA ASN A 433 7.37 5.35 -15.25
C ASN A 433 6.52 5.47 -16.50
N ALA A 434 5.34 6.07 -16.38
CA ALA A 434 4.55 6.44 -17.54
C ALA A 434 5.05 7.77 -18.11
N LYS A 435 5.30 7.81 -19.42
CA LYS A 435 5.46 9.06 -20.16
C LYS A 435 4.25 9.26 -21.06
N ILE A 436 3.50 10.31 -20.76
CA ILE A 436 2.27 10.66 -21.47
C ILE A 436 2.55 11.95 -22.24
N THR A 437 2.20 11.98 -23.52
CA THR A 437 2.25 13.19 -24.34
C THR A 437 1.01 13.22 -25.21
N CYS A 438 0.17 14.21 -24.98
CA CYS A 438 -1.08 14.38 -25.71
C CYS A 438 -1.04 15.64 -26.55
N GLN A 439 -1.62 15.56 -27.75
CA GLN A 439 -1.97 16.76 -28.47
C GLN A 439 -3.19 17.39 -27.81
N GLY A 440 -3.09 18.66 -27.46
CA GLY A 440 -4.20 19.40 -26.89
C GLY A 440 -4.42 20.73 -27.59
N PHE A 441 -5.52 21.36 -27.23
CA PHE A 441 -5.90 22.70 -27.65
C PHE A 441 -5.58 23.73 -26.56
N PRO A 442 -5.51 25.03 -26.90
CA PRO A 442 -5.65 26.08 -25.90
C PRO A 442 -6.87 25.81 -25.01
N LEU A 443 -6.79 26.27 -23.76
CA LEU A 443 -7.96 26.24 -22.88
C LEU A 443 -9.03 27.24 -23.32
N THR A 444 -8.60 28.36 -23.91
CA THR A 444 -9.47 29.47 -24.28
C THR A 444 -9.33 29.85 -25.74
N GLU A 445 -10.43 30.32 -26.32
CA GLU A 445 -10.44 30.91 -27.65
C GLU A 445 -9.66 32.25 -27.66
N LYS A 446 -8.77 32.45 -28.65
CA LYS A 446 -7.91 33.65 -28.74
C LYS A 446 -7.99 34.37 -30.08
N LEU A 447 -8.42 33.70 -31.15
CA LEU A 447 -8.53 34.29 -32.48
C LEU A 447 -10.00 34.51 -32.82
N CYS A 448 -10.59 35.51 -32.16
CA CYS A 448 -12.02 35.78 -32.12
C CYS A 448 -12.68 36.33 -33.40
N ALA A 449 -12.08 36.12 -34.57
CA ALA A 449 -12.65 36.56 -35.85
C ALA A 449 -12.14 35.76 -37.05
N ASP A 450 -11.67 34.54 -36.84
CA ASP A 450 -11.10 33.69 -37.90
C ASP A 450 -12.03 32.54 -38.34
N GLY A 451 -13.17 32.36 -37.64
CA GLY A 451 -14.17 31.37 -37.96
C GLY A 451 -13.80 29.96 -37.51
N ILE A 452 -12.84 29.82 -36.60
CA ILE A 452 -12.32 28.54 -36.11
C ILE A 452 -12.49 28.45 -34.60
N ASP A 453 -13.23 27.43 -34.15
CA ASP A 453 -13.24 27.01 -32.74
C ASP A 453 -11.82 26.57 -32.32
N ASN A 454 -11.11 27.44 -31.62
CA ASN A 454 -9.68 27.26 -31.35
C ASN A 454 -9.42 26.34 -30.15
N ASP A 455 -10.34 26.28 -29.19
CA ASP A 455 -10.20 25.55 -27.94
C ASP A 455 -11.08 24.26 -27.92
N GLN A 456 -11.87 24.06 -28.98
CA GLN A 456 -12.74 22.93 -29.26
C GLN A 456 -13.87 22.75 -28.25
N ASP A 457 -14.47 23.84 -27.79
CA ASP A 457 -15.62 23.81 -26.88
C ASP A 457 -16.99 23.81 -27.61
N GLY A 458 -16.99 24.01 -28.92
CA GLY A 458 -18.19 24.07 -29.76
C GLY A 458 -18.74 25.48 -30.00
N LEU A 459 -18.12 26.52 -29.43
CA LEU A 459 -18.37 27.92 -29.71
C LEU A 459 -17.26 28.48 -30.62
N ILE A 460 -17.56 29.61 -31.29
CA ILE A 460 -16.68 30.19 -32.33
C ILE A 460 -16.78 31.70 -32.26
N ASP A 461 -15.63 32.38 -32.30
CA ASP A 461 -15.50 33.83 -32.44
C ASP A 461 -16.42 34.61 -31.45
N ASP A 462 -17.23 35.55 -31.95
CA ASP A 462 -18.16 36.38 -31.16
C ASP A 462 -19.25 35.58 -30.41
N ALA A 463 -19.44 34.30 -30.73
CA ALA A 463 -20.34 33.41 -30.00
C ALA A 463 -19.66 32.72 -28.81
N ASP A 464 -18.34 32.75 -28.76
CA ASP A 464 -17.52 32.21 -27.68
C ASP A 464 -17.36 33.25 -26.54
N PRO A 465 -17.68 32.88 -25.28
CA PRO A 465 -17.47 33.73 -24.11
C PRO A 465 -16.02 34.19 -23.90
N ASP A 466 -15.02 33.42 -24.30
CA ASP A 466 -13.60 33.76 -24.17
C ASP A 466 -13.22 34.97 -25.04
N CYS A 467 -14.01 35.22 -26.08
CA CYS A 467 -13.86 36.35 -26.98
C CYS A 467 -14.54 37.64 -26.49
N LEU A 468 -15.17 37.60 -25.32
CA LEU A 468 -15.85 38.73 -24.69
C LEU A 468 -14.98 39.49 -23.67
N GLU A 469 -13.72 39.08 -23.44
CA GLU A 469 -12.76 39.75 -22.53
C GLU A 469 -11.96 40.92 -23.15
#